data_AF-A0A1V0U148-F1
#
_entry.id   AF-A0A1V0U148-F1
#
_cell.length_a   1.000
_cell.length_b   1.000
_cell.length_c   1.000
_cell.angle_alpha   90.00
_cell.angle_beta   90.00
_cell.angle_gamma   90.00
#
_symmetry.space_group_name_H-M   'P 1'
#
loop_
_entity.id
_entity.type
_entity.pdbx_description
1 polymer ?
#
loop_
_entity_poly.entity_id
_entity_poly.type
_entity_poly.pdbx_seq_one_letter_code
_entity_poly.pdbx_strand_id
1 'polypeptide(L)'
;MTTPASGRRGGLPARRWSSARLEGLGVPSPLRDLLAASGLPETVGPYFSAAPEPLPLTRYATEARLPQPFGEVRGFWYLGDDRAEQICCAPEGEVVSTSCGGTHPTRLVNTTVRTWLSCLAELGRLLQDLLSDPVSPDAEAAVARFQERLTALDPEAMADEEHWWPLLTDDLRLTTSVDSSGIFEFRTATGAARTVSGYTVPGQGHALRRLGGELLKRGIAPERVTRAHADLEPCALPGCYCAEWLATTFPGAEVTYSFGYGPSAADREAGIGELVAFIEDAGDEEESKE
;
A
#
# COMPACT_ATOMS: atom_id res chain seq x y z
N MET A 1 2.61 2.40 43.18
CA MET A 1 3.57 3.18 42.35
C MET A 1 4.16 2.21 41.35
N THR A 2 3.52 2.10 40.20
CA THR A 2 3.84 1.11 39.17
C THR A 2 4.52 1.89 38.04
N THR A 3 5.81 1.65 37.87
CA THR A 3 6.61 2.26 36.80
C THR A 3 6.05 1.79 35.44
N PRO A 4 5.76 2.69 34.48
CA PRO A 4 5.42 2.25 33.15
C PRO A 4 6.69 1.73 32.47
N ALA A 5 6.59 0.54 31.88
CA ALA A 5 7.63 -0.01 31.03
C ALA A 5 7.81 0.91 29.82
N SER A 6 8.95 1.62 29.75
CA SER A 6 9.39 2.24 28.52
C SER A 6 9.84 1.14 27.56
N GLY A 7 8.87 0.59 26.81
CA GLY A 7 9.19 -0.16 25.62
C GLY A 7 9.97 0.76 24.68
N ARG A 8 11.27 0.52 24.53
CA ARG A 8 12.03 1.10 23.42
C ARG A 8 11.28 0.74 22.14
N ARG A 9 10.63 1.71 21.49
CA ARG A 9 10.14 1.58 20.11
C ARG A 9 11.38 1.30 19.25
N GLY A 10 11.66 0.03 18.99
CA GLY A 10 12.76 -0.37 18.11
C GLY A 10 12.47 0.17 16.72
N GLY A 11 13.47 0.80 16.08
CA GLY A 11 13.34 1.22 14.69
C GLY A 11 13.02 0.04 13.78
N LEU A 12 12.43 0.33 12.60
CA LEU A 12 12.15 -0.69 11.60
C LEU A 12 13.43 -1.48 11.25
N PRO A 13 13.37 -2.82 11.11
CA PRO A 13 14.47 -3.59 10.55
C PRO A 13 14.93 -2.96 9.24
N ALA A 14 16.25 -2.81 9.08
CA ALA A 14 16.81 -2.09 7.94
C ALA A 14 17.78 -2.98 7.18
N ARG A 15 17.58 -3.06 5.87
CA ARG A 15 18.52 -3.62 4.91
C ARG A 15 19.67 -2.64 4.73
N ARG A 16 20.90 -3.13 4.94
CA ARG A 16 22.13 -2.34 4.89
C ARG A 16 23.13 -2.98 3.95
N TRP A 17 23.90 -2.13 3.29
CA TRP A 17 24.99 -2.53 2.39
C TRP A 17 26.25 -1.75 2.74
N SER A 18 27.42 -2.38 2.59
CA SER A 18 28.68 -1.66 2.72
C SER A 18 28.90 -0.73 1.54
N SER A 19 29.64 0.37 1.76
CA SER A 19 30.01 1.29 0.68
C SER A 19 30.71 0.56 -0.48
N ALA A 20 31.63 -0.36 -0.17
CA ALA A 20 32.32 -1.18 -1.17
C ALA A 20 31.38 -2.09 -1.98
N ARG A 21 30.31 -2.63 -1.36
CA ARG A 21 29.32 -3.43 -2.10
C ARG A 21 28.55 -2.56 -3.09
N LEU A 22 28.08 -1.39 -2.65
CA LEU A 22 27.32 -0.47 -3.48
C LEU A 22 28.17 0.12 -4.63
N GLU A 23 29.45 0.40 -4.36
CA GLU A 23 30.41 0.78 -5.39
C GLU A 23 30.61 -0.33 -6.43
N GLY A 24 30.74 -1.59 -5.98
CA GLY A 24 30.85 -2.74 -6.87
C GLY A 24 29.59 -3.01 -7.72
N LEU A 25 28.42 -2.55 -7.26
CA LEU A 25 27.17 -2.57 -8.03
C LEU A 25 27.06 -1.38 -9.00
N GLY A 26 27.92 -0.37 -8.89
CA GLY A 26 27.91 0.85 -9.71
C GLY A 26 26.93 1.92 -9.25
N VAL A 27 26.46 1.87 -7.99
CA VAL A 27 25.50 2.85 -7.45
C VAL A 27 26.15 4.26 -7.45
N PRO A 28 25.50 5.29 -8.02
CA PRO A 28 26.07 6.63 -8.11
C PRO A 28 26.07 7.36 -6.76
N SER A 29 27.00 8.30 -6.57
CA SER A 29 26.86 9.35 -5.54
C SER A 29 25.83 10.38 -6.00
N PRO A 30 25.01 10.96 -5.09
CA PRO A 30 25.05 10.80 -3.63
C PRO A 30 24.26 9.59 -3.08
N LEU A 31 23.49 8.87 -3.91
CA LEU A 31 22.65 7.75 -3.50
C LEU A 31 23.43 6.67 -2.73
N ARG A 32 24.61 6.28 -3.24
CA ARG A 32 25.50 5.31 -2.61
C ARG A 32 25.82 5.66 -1.16
N ASP A 33 26.24 6.89 -0.92
CA ASP A 33 26.72 7.34 0.38
C ASP A 33 25.56 7.37 1.40
N LEU A 34 24.36 7.75 0.95
CA LEU A 34 23.15 7.71 1.76
C LEU A 34 22.71 6.28 2.10
N LEU A 35 22.68 5.37 1.12
CA LEU A 35 22.31 3.97 1.35
C LEU A 35 23.31 3.24 2.25
N ALA A 36 24.61 3.53 2.13
CA ALA A 36 25.63 2.98 3.00
C ALA A 36 25.45 3.42 4.47
N ALA A 37 25.07 4.69 4.69
CA ALA A 37 24.88 5.24 6.03
C ALA A 37 23.54 4.79 6.66
N SER A 38 22.45 4.92 5.92
CA SER A 38 21.09 4.78 6.45
C SER A 38 20.51 3.38 6.26
N GLY A 39 20.86 2.71 5.16
CA GLY A 39 20.11 1.55 4.67
C GLY A 39 18.69 1.93 4.20
N LEU A 40 17.89 0.91 3.89
CA LEU A 40 16.45 1.04 3.65
C LEU A 40 15.68 0.19 4.68
N PRO A 41 14.48 0.59 5.14
CA PRO A 41 13.64 -0.32 5.90
C PRO A 41 13.34 -1.58 5.07
N GLU A 42 13.42 -2.77 5.67
CA GLU A 42 13.17 -4.02 4.95
C GLU A 42 11.73 -4.06 4.39
N THR A 43 10.77 -3.65 5.23
CA THR A 43 9.38 -3.45 4.86
C THR A 43 8.79 -2.27 5.64
N VAL A 44 7.80 -1.60 5.05
CA VAL A 44 6.94 -0.61 5.72
C VAL A 44 5.49 -0.95 5.41
N GLY A 45 4.91 -1.82 6.24
CA GLY A 45 3.58 -2.36 6.00
C GLY A 45 3.46 -2.96 4.60
N PRO A 46 2.32 -2.74 3.91
CA PRO A 46 2.17 -3.19 2.54
C PRO A 46 2.78 -2.22 1.51
N TYR A 47 3.19 -1.01 1.91
CA TYR A 47 3.50 0.08 0.98
C TYR A 47 4.94 0.11 0.50
N PHE A 48 5.86 -0.57 1.18
CA PHE A 48 7.24 -0.65 0.71
C PHE A 48 7.91 -1.95 1.13
N SER A 49 8.64 -2.56 0.21
CA SER A 49 9.60 -3.63 0.48
C SER A 49 10.92 -3.32 -0.22
N ALA A 50 12.03 -3.32 0.54
CA ALA A 50 13.33 -3.00 -0.01
C ALA A 50 13.86 -4.10 -0.93
N ALA A 51 14.42 -3.68 -2.06
CA ALA A 51 15.14 -4.54 -2.98
C ALA A 51 16.25 -5.31 -2.26
N PRO A 52 16.53 -6.58 -2.61
CA PRO A 52 17.68 -7.30 -2.07
C PRO A 52 18.99 -6.54 -2.28
N GLU A 53 19.14 -5.94 -3.47
CA GLU A 53 20.22 -5.04 -3.84
C GLU A 53 19.67 -3.90 -4.71
N PRO A 54 20.20 -2.67 -4.59
CA PRO A 54 19.89 -1.62 -5.53
C PRO A 54 20.52 -1.94 -6.89
N LEU A 55 19.75 -1.82 -7.96
CA LEU A 55 20.16 -2.15 -9.33
C LEU A 55 19.66 -1.08 -10.31
N PRO A 56 20.32 -0.89 -11.47
CA PRO A 56 19.70 -0.18 -12.57
C PRO A 56 18.35 -0.82 -12.92
N LEU A 57 17.30 -0.03 -13.14
CA LEU A 57 15.95 -0.55 -13.37
C LEU A 57 15.88 -1.52 -14.57
N THR A 58 16.65 -1.25 -15.63
CA THR A 58 16.81 -2.13 -16.80
C THR A 58 17.38 -3.50 -16.45
N ARG A 59 18.32 -3.55 -15.50
CA ARG A 59 18.90 -4.80 -15.01
C ARG A 59 17.87 -5.57 -14.18
N TYR A 60 17.19 -4.89 -13.25
CA TYR A 60 16.10 -5.49 -12.47
C TYR A 60 15.03 -6.08 -13.39
N ALA A 61 14.54 -5.32 -14.37
CA ALA A 61 13.52 -5.80 -15.32
C ALA A 61 13.94 -7.08 -16.04
N THR A 62 15.23 -7.18 -16.41
CA THR A 62 15.80 -8.39 -17.02
C THR A 62 15.79 -9.58 -16.05
N GLU A 63 16.28 -9.38 -14.82
CA GLU A 63 16.38 -10.42 -13.81
C GLU A 63 14.99 -10.91 -13.34
N ALA A 64 14.03 -9.99 -13.21
CA ALA A 64 12.65 -10.25 -12.83
C ALA A 64 11.76 -10.73 -14.01
N ARG A 65 12.30 -10.77 -15.24
CA ARG A 65 11.56 -11.12 -16.48
C ARG A 65 10.35 -10.23 -16.73
N LEU A 66 10.47 -8.95 -16.39
CA LEU A 66 9.47 -7.92 -16.66
C LEU A 66 9.71 -7.29 -18.05
N PRO A 67 8.70 -6.61 -18.62
CA PRO A 67 8.92 -5.74 -19.77
C PRO A 67 10.06 -4.76 -19.54
N GLN A 68 10.80 -4.41 -20.60
CA GLN A 68 11.90 -3.45 -20.45
C GLN A 68 11.36 -2.02 -20.32
N PRO A 69 11.88 -1.22 -19.38
CA PRO A 69 11.51 0.18 -19.26
C PRO A 69 11.91 0.95 -20.54
N PHE A 70 11.11 1.97 -20.87
CA PHE A 70 11.32 2.83 -22.04
C PHE A 70 11.32 4.32 -21.62
N GLY A 71 11.92 5.19 -22.44
CA GLY A 71 12.05 6.61 -22.10
C GLY A 71 13.04 6.88 -20.95
N GLU A 72 12.73 7.90 -20.14
CA GLU A 72 13.61 8.43 -19.09
C GLU A 72 13.84 7.45 -17.94
N VAL A 73 12.83 6.62 -17.62
CA VAL A 73 12.88 5.64 -16.52
C VAL A 73 13.98 4.59 -16.69
N ARG A 74 14.55 4.44 -17.89
CA ARG A 74 15.70 3.55 -18.15
C ARG A 74 16.95 3.94 -17.35
N GLY A 75 17.08 5.21 -16.98
CA GLY A 75 18.19 5.74 -16.18
C GLY A 75 18.01 5.54 -14.68
N PHE A 76 16.88 5.01 -14.22
CA PHE A 76 16.54 4.98 -12.80
C PHE A 76 17.20 3.81 -12.06
N TRP A 77 17.38 3.98 -10.75
CA TRP A 77 17.89 2.96 -9.84
C TRP A 77 16.76 2.37 -9.01
N TYR A 78 16.47 1.08 -9.20
CA TYR A 78 15.49 0.33 -8.43
C TYR A 78 15.95 0.16 -6.97
N LEU A 79 15.06 0.50 -6.03
CA LEU A 79 15.29 0.48 -4.59
C LEU A 79 14.35 -0.49 -3.84
N GLY A 80 13.25 -0.90 -4.45
CA GLY A 80 12.24 -1.76 -3.87
C GLY A 80 10.91 -1.64 -4.60
N ASP A 81 9.84 -2.19 -4.03
CA ASP A 81 8.51 -2.17 -4.63
C ASP A 81 7.44 -1.76 -3.60
N ASP A 82 6.31 -1.27 -4.09
CA ASP A 82 5.08 -1.02 -3.31
C ASP A 82 4.00 -2.10 -3.52
N ARG A 83 4.46 -3.32 -3.90
CA ARG A 83 3.74 -4.55 -4.30
C ARG A 83 3.49 -4.73 -5.79
N ALA A 84 3.19 -3.67 -6.53
CA ALA A 84 2.98 -3.77 -7.98
C ALA A 84 4.03 -2.97 -8.73
N GLU A 85 4.37 -1.78 -8.22
CA GLU A 85 5.21 -0.82 -8.90
C GLU A 85 6.60 -0.73 -8.28
N GLN A 86 7.58 -0.34 -9.09
CA GLN A 86 8.98 -0.22 -8.69
C GLN A 86 9.21 1.16 -8.09
N ILE A 87 9.68 1.19 -6.85
CA ILE A 87 10.20 2.40 -6.22
C ILE A 87 11.65 2.59 -6.63
N CYS A 88 11.92 3.72 -7.28
CA CYS A 88 13.20 4.01 -7.91
C CYS A 88 13.74 5.39 -7.51
N CYS A 89 15.06 5.55 -7.61
CA CYS A 89 15.73 6.85 -7.57
C CYS A 89 16.03 7.30 -9.01
N ALA A 90 15.55 8.48 -9.38
CA ALA A 90 15.91 9.16 -10.61
C ALA A 90 17.37 9.68 -10.57
N PRO A 91 18.02 9.94 -11.72
CA PRO A 91 19.36 10.52 -11.79
C PRO A 91 19.51 11.84 -11.02
N GLU A 92 18.43 12.63 -10.96
CA GLU A 92 18.34 13.92 -10.29
C GLU A 92 18.23 13.78 -8.76
N GLY A 93 18.00 12.55 -8.25
CA GLY A 93 17.93 12.22 -6.82
C GLY A 93 16.52 12.13 -6.25
N GLU A 94 15.50 12.37 -7.08
CA GLU A 94 14.09 12.19 -6.74
C GLU A 94 13.76 10.70 -6.58
N VAL A 95 12.81 10.40 -5.71
CA VAL A 95 12.23 9.07 -5.56
C VAL A 95 10.90 9.03 -6.29
N VAL A 96 10.69 8.00 -7.09
CA VAL A 96 9.50 7.83 -7.94
C VAL A 96 8.99 6.40 -7.87
N SER A 97 7.68 6.23 -8.01
CA SER A 97 7.04 4.94 -8.26
C SER A 97 6.80 4.83 -9.76
N THR A 98 7.23 3.74 -10.39
CA THR A 98 7.14 3.57 -11.85
C THR A 98 7.05 2.10 -12.25
N SER A 99 6.46 1.87 -13.42
CA SER A 99 6.23 0.55 -13.98
C SER A 99 7.23 0.25 -15.07
N CYS A 100 7.95 -0.87 -14.96
CA CYS A 100 8.79 -1.34 -16.06
C CYS A 100 8.00 -1.52 -17.37
N GLY A 101 6.71 -1.88 -17.28
CA GLY A 101 5.80 -2.05 -18.43
C GLY A 101 4.92 -0.85 -18.76
N GLY A 102 4.99 0.24 -17.99
CA GLY A 102 4.09 1.39 -18.14
C GLY A 102 2.63 1.09 -17.79
N THR A 103 2.37 0.10 -16.91
CA THR A 103 1.02 -0.26 -16.48
C THR A 103 0.34 0.89 -15.73
N HIS A 104 1.08 1.53 -14.84
CA HIS A 104 0.67 2.70 -14.08
C HIS A 104 1.56 3.91 -14.43
N PRO A 105 1.04 5.16 -14.29
CA PRO A 105 1.84 6.36 -14.52
C PRO A 105 3.03 6.42 -13.54
N THR A 106 4.11 7.07 -13.97
CA THR A 106 5.21 7.40 -13.04
C THR A 106 4.75 8.49 -12.09
N ARG A 107 4.94 8.29 -10.79
CA ARG A 107 4.47 9.20 -9.74
C ARG A 107 5.65 9.65 -8.89
N LEU A 108 5.68 10.93 -8.55
CA LEU A 108 6.61 11.43 -7.55
C LEU A 108 6.29 10.78 -6.20
N VAL A 109 7.33 10.24 -5.56
CA VAL A 109 7.27 9.74 -4.18
C VAL A 109 7.85 10.78 -3.25
N ASN A 110 9.04 11.31 -3.56
CA ASN A 110 9.69 12.36 -2.78
C ASN A 110 10.73 13.08 -3.63
N THR A 111 10.97 14.35 -3.32
CA THR A 111 12.00 15.16 -4.00
C THR A 111 13.41 14.68 -3.71
N THR A 112 13.62 13.98 -2.58
CA THR A 112 14.92 13.38 -2.25
C THR A 112 14.77 12.04 -1.54
N VAL A 113 15.78 11.19 -1.67
CA VAL A 113 15.87 9.92 -0.91
C VAL A 113 15.89 10.16 0.62
N ARG A 114 16.39 11.32 1.08
CA ARG A 114 16.43 11.64 2.52
C ARG A 114 15.06 11.96 3.08
N THR A 115 14.27 12.78 2.37
CA THR A 115 12.89 13.10 2.77
C THR A 115 12.04 11.83 2.71
N TRP A 116 12.22 11.01 1.67
CA TRP A 116 11.59 9.69 1.57
C TRP A 116 11.84 8.78 2.78
N LEU A 117 13.10 8.62 3.21
CA LEU A 117 13.40 7.78 4.38
C LEU A 117 12.79 8.33 5.67
N SER A 118 12.67 9.65 5.79
CA SER A 118 11.98 10.30 6.93
C SER A 118 10.48 10.00 6.90
N CYS A 119 9.85 10.12 5.73
CA CYS A 119 8.43 9.81 5.53
C CYS A 119 8.11 8.31 5.75
N LEU A 120 8.97 7.40 5.31
CA LEU A 120 8.83 5.96 5.60
C LEU A 120 8.90 5.66 7.11
N ALA A 121 9.75 6.37 7.85
CA ALA A 121 9.81 6.23 9.31
C ALA A 121 8.55 6.78 10.01
N GLU A 122 7.93 7.84 9.47
CA GLU A 122 6.63 8.33 9.90
C GLU A 122 5.52 7.29 9.65
N LEU A 123 5.47 6.74 8.44
CA LEU A 123 4.50 5.71 8.05
C LEU A 123 4.63 4.47 8.93
N GLY A 124 5.86 3.99 9.16
CA GLY A 124 6.09 2.82 10.01
C GLY A 124 5.56 2.99 11.44
N ARG A 125 5.68 4.19 12.00
CA ARG A 125 5.12 4.50 13.33
C ARG A 125 3.59 4.54 13.31
N LEU A 126 3.00 5.20 12.31
CA LEU A 126 1.55 5.23 12.15
C LEU A 126 0.98 3.81 12.06
N LEU A 127 1.54 2.97 11.19
CA LEU A 127 1.06 1.60 10.99
C LEU A 127 1.19 0.74 12.25
N GLN A 128 2.26 0.91 13.03
CA GLN A 128 2.40 0.24 14.32
C GLN A 128 1.31 0.68 15.31
N ASP A 129 1.01 1.97 15.36
CA ASP A 129 -0.03 2.51 16.25
C ASP A 129 -1.42 2.00 15.81
N LEU A 130 -1.76 2.06 14.51
CA LEU A 130 -3.02 1.54 13.97
C LEU A 130 -3.19 0.03 14.19
N LEU A 131 -2.12 -0.75 14.05
CA LEU A 131 -2.15 -2.19 14.31
C LEU A 131 -2.37 -2.52 15.79
N SER A 132 -1.87 -1.66 16.69
CA SER A 132 -1.96 -1.88 18.13
C SER A 132 -3.36 -1.59 18.68
N ASP A 133 -4.08 -0.65 18.07
CA ASP A 133 -5.44 -0.27 18.44
C ASP A 133 -6.31 0.01 17.19
N PRO A 134 -6.73 -1.04 16.46
CA PRO A 134 -7.36 -0.90 15.15
C PRO A 134 -8.82 -0.42 15.19
N VAL A 135 -9.43 -0.28 16.37
CA VAL A 135 -10.79 0.24 16.55
C VAL A 135 -10.78 1.59 17.27
N SER A 136 -9.61 2.21 17.35
CA SER A 136 -9.44 3.49 18.02
C SER A 136 -10.28 4.57 17.32
N PRO A 137 -11.07 5.36 18.06
CA PRO A 137 -11.77 6.51 17.49
C PRO A 137 -10.79 7.60 17.01
N ASP A 138 -9.51 7.54 17.40
CA ASP A 138 -8.48 8.49 17.00
C ASP A 138 -7.76 8.11 15.69
N ALA A 139 -8.17 7.03 15.03
CA ALA A 139 -7.49 6.51 13.84
C ALA A 139 -7.43 7.54 12.69
N GLU A 140 -8.56 8.17 12.36
CA GLU A 140 -8.59 9.25 11.35
C GLU A 140 -7.69 10.42 11.74
N ALA A 141 -7.78 10.87 13.00
CA ALA A 141 -6.96 11.97 13.48
C ALA A 141 -5.45 11.63 13.42
N ALA A 142 -5.08 10.36 13.59
CA ALA A 142 -3.71 9.90 13.42
C ALA A 142 -3.25 9.96 11.95
N VAL A 143 -4.12 9.61 10.99
CA VAL A 143 -3.86 9.74 9.55
C VAL A 143 -3.74 11.22 9.15
N ALA A 144 -4.62 12.09 9.62
CA ALA A 144 -4.55 13.53 9.35
C ALA A 144 -3.24 14.15 9.87
N ARG A 145 -2.84 13.86 11.11
CA ARG A 145 -1.54 14.30 11.64
C ARG A 145 -0.36 13.73 10.85
N PHE A 146 -0.50 12.54 10.27
CA PHE A 146 0.54 11.95 9.43
C PHE A 146 0.67 12.72 8.12
N GLN A 147 -0.43 13.06 7.44
CA GLN A 147 -0.44 13.93 6.26
C GLN A 147 0.26 15.28 6.55
N GLU A 148 -0.05 15.93 7.68
CA GLU A 148 0.62 17.17 8.09
C GLU A 148 2.15 17.00 8.20
N ARG A 149 2.61 15.89 8.78
CA ARG A 149 4.05 15.59 8.90
C ARG A 149 4.70 15.31 7.55
N LEU A 150 4.01 14.62 6.64
CA LEU A 150 4.50 14.41 5.27
C LEU A 150 4.66 15.74 4.54
N THR A 151 3.66 16.61 4.59
CA THR A 151 3.70 17.94 3.97
C THR A 151 4.84 18.80 4.54
N ALA A 152 5.09 18.72 5.85
CA ALA A 152 6.21 19.42 6.47
C ALA A 152 7.59 18.89 6.04
N LEU A 153 7.69 17.59 5.73
CA LEU A 153 8.93 16.95 5.28
C LEU A 153 9.20 17.20 3.79
N ASP A 154 8.17 17.17 2.96
CA ASP A 154 8.30 17.27 1.50
C ASP A 154 7.00 17.80 0.86
N PRO A 155 6.81 19.14 0.79
CA PRO A 155 5.58 19.74 0.27
C PRO A 155 5.27 19.35 -1.18
N GLU A 156 6.30 19.20 -2.03
CA GLU A 156 6.13 18.85 -3.44
C GLU A 156 5.59 17.43 -3.62
N ALA A 157 6.01 16.51 -2.76
CA ALA A 157 5.49 15.14 -2.76
C ALA A 157 4.00 15.05 -2.39
N MET A 158 3.47 16.09 -1.73
CA MET A 158 2.07 16.21 -1.33
C MET A 158 1.27 17.18 -2.20
N ALA A 159 1.91 17.85 -3.18
CA ALA A 159 1.31 18.95 -3.94
C ALA A 159 0.25 18.52 -4.95
N ASP A 160 0.33 17.29 -5.45
CA ASP A 160 -0.60 16.72 -6.43
C ASP A 160 -1.28 15.48 -5.81
N GLU A 161 -2.61 15.41 -5.90
CA GLU A 161 -3.44 14.32 -5.35
C GLU A 161 -3.11 12.95 -5.98
N GLU A 162 -2.44 12.95 -7.12
CA GLU A 162 -2.01 11.78 -7.86
C GLU A 162 -0.51 11.46 -7.64
N HIS A 163 0.17 12.17 -6.73
CA HIS A 163 1.46 11.72 -6.20
C HIS A 163 1.30 10.52 -5.25
N TRP A 164 2.41 9.82 -5.01
CA TRP A 164 2.37 8.53 -4.30
C TRP A 164 1.87 8.64 -2.86
N TRP A 165 2.28 9.68 -2.12
CA TRP A 165 1.86 9.87 -0.73
C TRP A 165 0.38 10.23 -0.59
N PRO A 166 -0.18 11.18 -1.35
CA PRO A 166 -1.63 11.43 -1.35
C PRO A 166 -2.45 10.16 -1.62
N LEU A 167 -2.10 9.37 -2.63
CA LEU A 167 -2.74 8.09 -2.92
C LEU A 167 -2.65 7.07 -1.78
N LEU A 168 -1.48 6.99 -1.12
CA LEU A 168 -1.31 6.15 0.06
C LEU A 168 -2.20 6.62 1.22
N THR A 169 -2.33 7.94 1.41
CA THR A 169 -3.15 8.48 2.49
C THR A 169 -4.65 8.33 2.22
N ASP A 170 -5.08 8.30 0.95
CA ASP A 170 -6.43 7.90 0.57
C ASP A 170 -6.72 6.44 0.96
N ASP A 171 -5.77 5.53 0.71
CA ASP A 171 -5.87 4.12 1.13
C ASP A 171 -5.97 3.98 2.65
N LEU A 172 -5.13 4.71 3.40
CA LEU A 172 -5.21 4.73 4.86
C LEU A 172 -6.56 5.27 5.34
N ARG A 173 -7.02 6.40 4.78
CA ARG A 173 -8.29 7.03 5.14
C ARG A 173 -9.45 6.07 4.93
N LEU A 174 -9.51 5.37 3.79
CA LEU A 174 -10.51 4.35 3.51
C LEU A 174 -10.59 3.31 4.64
N THR A 175 -9.45 2.88 5.19
CA THR A 175 -9.46 1.90 6.29
C THR A 175 -9.85 2.48 7.64
N THR A 176 -9.80 3.81 7.82
CA THR A 176 -10.06 4.48 9.11
C THR A 176 -11.38 5.23 9.18
N SER A 177 -11.97 5.61 8.04
CA SER A 177 -13.12 6.53 7.97
C SER A 177 -14.45 5.83 7.74
N VAL A 178 -14.44 4.59 7.23
CA VAL A 178 -15.67 3.88 6.86
C VAL A 178 -15.49 2.37 7.03
N ASP A 179 -16.51 1.72 7.58
CA ASP A 179 -16.57 0.27 7.76
C ASP A 179 -16.92 -0.44 6.44
N SER A 180 -16.02 -0.31 5.45
CA SER A 180 -16.20 -0.97 4.15
C SER A 180 -16.04 -2.49 4.28
N SER A 181 -17.04 -3.22 3.81
CA SER A 181 -17.13 -4.67 3.88
C SER A 181 -16.63 -5.36 2.61
N GLY A 182 -16.37 -6.67 2.75
CA GLY A 182 -16.06 -7.55 1.65
C GLY A 182 -16.53 -8.97 1.92
N ILE A 183 -16.81 -9.70 0.85
CA ILE A 183 -17.33 -11.07 0.87
C ILE A 183 -16.60 -11.88 -0.18
N PHE A 184 -16.17 -13.09 0.20
CA PHE A 184 -15.75 -14.12 -0.74
C PHE A 184 -16.72 -15.29 -0.72
N GLU A 185 -17.06 -15.79 -1.90
CA GLU A 185 -17.75 -17.06 -2.11
C GLU A 185 -16.77 -18.10 -2.66
N PHE A 186 -16.80 -19.31 -2.12
CA PHE A 186 -15.93 -20.40 -2.57
C PHE A 186 -16.57 -21.77 -2.39
N ARG A 187 -16.03 -22.76 -3.09
CA ARG A 187 -16.42 -24.16 -2.95
C ARG A 187 -15.46 -24.92 -2.04
N THR A 188 -15.99 -25.71 -1.11
CA THR A 188 -15.19 -26.61 -0.27
C THR A 188 -14.67 -27.81 -1.09
N ALA A 189 -13.82 -28.64 -0.47
CA ALA A 189 -13.40 -29.92 -1.07
C ALA A 189 -14.57 -30.87 -1.37
N THR A 190 -15.69 -30.74 -0.64
CA THR A 190 -16.91 -31.53 -0.88
C THR A 190 -17.83 -30.92 -1.95
N GLY A 191 -17.44 -29.79 -2.53
CA GLY A 191 -18.23 -29.06 -3.54
C GLY A 191 -19.30 -28.12 -2.95
N ALA A 192 -19.46 -28.08 -1.63
CA ALA A 192 -20.42 -27.21 -0.95
C ALA A 192 -20.02 -25.74 -1.10
N ALA A 193 -20.98 -24.86 -1.39
CA ALA A 193 -20.77 -23.43 -1.40
C ALA A 193 -20.63 -22.90 0.04
N ARG A 194 -19.67 -22.00 0.25
CA ARG A 194 -19.41 -21.30 1.50
C ARG A 194 -19.09 -19.84 1.23
N THR A 195 -19.34 -19.00 2.22
CA THR A 195 -19.00 -17.59 2.20
C THR A 195 -18.14 -17.24 3.40
N VAL A 196 -17.33 -16.20 3.24
CA VAL A 196 -16.66 -15.51 4.35
C VAL A 196 -16.81 -14.02 4.10
N SER A 197 -17.15 -13.27 5.14
CA SER A 197 -17.29 -11.81 5.09
C SER A 197 -16.50 -11.16 6.22
N GLY A 198 -16.28 -9.85 6.08
CA GLY A 198 -15.61 -9.03 7.08
C GLY A 198 -15.37 -7.63 6.53
N TYR A 199 -14.66 -6.82 7.31
CA TYR A 199 -14.48 -5.40 7.06
C TYR A 199 -13.01 -5.04 6.79
N THR A 200 -12.81 -3.86 6.20
CA THR A 200 -11.56 -3.10 6.28
C THR A 200 -11.20 -2.92 7.75
N VAL A 201 -9.91 -2.93 8.06
CA VAL A 201 -9.44 -2.70 9.44
C VAL A 201 -8.18 -1.85 9.41
N PRO A 202 -8.14 -0.72 10.16
CA PRO A 202 -6.96 0.13 10.27
C PRO A 202 -5.68 -0.67 10.53
N GLY A 203 -4.63 -0.36 9.76
CA GLY A 203 -3.34 -1.05 9.84
C GLY A 203 -3.32 -2.50 9.32
N GLN A 204 -4.47 -3.16 9.18
CA GLN A 204 -4.58 -4.54 8.69
C GLN A 204 -5.06 -4.63 7.23
N GLY A 205 -5.51 -3.52 6.63
CA GLY A 205 -5.74 -3.35 5.20
C GLY A 205 -7.18 -3.64 4.74
N HIS A 206 -7.36 -3.70 3.42
CA HIS A 206 -8.68 -3.83 2.79
C HIS A 206 -9.37 -5.17 3.05
N ALA A 207 -10.70 -5.17 3.12
CA ALA A 207 -11.52 -6.35 3.39
C ALA A 207 -11.15 -7.53 2.47
N LEU A 208 -11.11 -7.31 1.15
CA LEU A 208 -10.79 -8.38 0.20
C LEU A 208 -9.34 -8.89 0.32
N ARG A 209 -8.37 -8.00 0.55
CA ARG A 209 -6.97 -8.40 0.80
C ARG A 209 -6.84 -9.27 2.04
N ARG A 210 -7.52 -8.87 3.14
CA ARG A 210 -7.55 -9.61 4.40
C ARG A 210 -8.19 -10.98 4.25
N LEU A 211 -9.43 -11.01 3.74
CA LEU A 211 -10.22 -12.22 3.62
C LEU A 211 -9.60 -13.23 2.66
N GLY A 212 -9.22 -12.79 1.45
CA GLY A 212 -8.61 -13.69 0.47
C GLY A 212 -7.23 -14.18 0.92
N GLY A 213 -6.42 -13.33 1.57
CA GLY A 213 -5.16 -13.76 2.19
C GLY A 213 -5.36 -14.84 3.26
N GLU A 214 -6.45 -14.75 4.04
CA GLU A 214 -6.78 -15.76 5.04
C GLU A 214 -7.32 -17.07 4.41
N LEU A 215 -8.08 -16.99 3.31
CA LEU A 215 -8.48 -18.17 2.55
C LEU A 215 -7.27 -18.97 2.06
N LEU A 216 -6.26 -18.28 1.51
CA LEU A 216 -5.01 -18.90 1.05
C LEU A 216 -4.24 -19.56 2.20
N LYS A 217 -4.11 -18.87 3.34
CA LYS A 217 -3.47 -19.43 4.55
C LYS A 217 -4.16 -20.70 5.05
N ARG A 218 -5.48 -20.81 4.85
CA ARG A 218 -6.29 -21.99 5.20
C ARG A 218 -6.25 -23.09 4.13
N GLY A 219 -5.46 -22.92 3.07
CA GLY A 219 -5.30 -23.90 2.01
C GLY A 219 -6.50 -23.99 1.06
N ILE A 220 -7.36 -22.96 1.02
CA ILE A 220 -8.39 -22.87 -0.01
C ILE A 220 -7.69 -22.50 -1.32
N ALA A 221 -7.70 -23.43 -2.27
CA ALA A 221 -7.12 -23.24 -3.59
C ALA A 221 -7.82 -22.07 -4.32
N PRO A 222 -7.08 -21.16 -4.98
CA PRO A 222 -7.68 -19.98 -5.60
C PRO A 222 -8.77 -20.29 -6.63
N GLU A 223 -8.64 -21.41 -7.34
CA GLU A 223 -9.61 -21.86 -8.36
C GLU A 223 -10.97 -22.26 -7.76
N ARG A 224 -11.03 -22.42 -6.44
CA ARG A 224 -12.28 -22.71 -5.73
C ARG A 224 -13.05 -21.46 -5.34
N VAL A 225 -12.43 -20.29 -5.42
CA VAL A 225 -13.08 -19.01 -5.19
C VAL A 225 -13.89 -18.66 -6.43
N THR A 226 -15.19 -18.45 -6.25
CA THR A 226 -16.13 -18.21 -7.35
C THR A 226 -16.54 -16.75 -7.46
N ARG A 227 -16.54 -16.01 -6.35
CA ARG A 227 -16.90 -14.59 -6.33
C ARG A 227 -16.15 -13.83 -5.24
N ALA A 228 -15.81 -12.58 -5.53
CA ALA A 228 -15.39 -11.57 -4.57
C ALA A 228 -16.29 -10.34 -4.72
N HIS A 229 -16.84 -9.85 -3.61
CA HIS A 229 -17.68 -8.66 -3.57
C HIS A 229 -17.14 -7.69 -2.51
N ALA A 230 -17.07 -6.39 -2.84
CA ALA A 230 -16.71 -5.34 -1.90
C ALA A 230 -17.71 -4.20 -1.96
N ASP A 231 -17.82 -3.40 -0.91
CA ASP A 231 -18.67 -2.21 -0.98
C ASP A 231 -18.16 -1.21 -2.02
N LEU A 232 -16.85 -0.96 -2.03
CA LEU A 232 -16.18 -0.10 -3.02
C LEU A 232 -15.48 -0.92 -4.10
N GLU A 233 -15.45 -0.37 -5.31
CA GLU A 233 -14.66 -0.89 -6.42
C GLU A 233 -13.20 -1.18 -5.97
N PRO A 234 -12.65 -2.38 -6.25
CA PRO A 234 -11.30 -2.73 -5.83
C PRO A 234 -10.25 -1.74 -6.33
N CYS A 235 -9.52 -1.13 -5.38
CA CYS A 235 -8.57 -0.06 -5.66
C CYS A 235 -7.38 -0.48 -6.55
N ALA A 236 -6.73 0.52 -7.16
CA ALA A 236 -5.42 0.43 -7.83
C ALA A 236 -4.37 1.34 -7.14
N LEU A 237 -4.47 1.48 -5.81
CA LEU A 237 -3.63 2.37 -5.01
C LEU A 237 -2.35 1.69 -4.50
N PRO A 238 -1.27 2.45 -4.27
CA PRO A 238 -0.02 1.95 -3.70
C PRO A 238 -0.22 1.10 -2.45
N GLY A 239 0.54 -0.01 -2.34
CA GLY A 239 0.44 -0.95 -1.22
C GLY A 239 -0.77 -1.87 -1.25
N CYS A 240 -1.84 -1.56 -1.97
CA CYS A 240 -3.05 -2.38 -1.96
C CYS A 240 -3.39 -3.00 -3.31
N TYR A 241 -3.36 -2.30 -4.44
CA TYR A 241 -3.59 -2.85 -5.80
C TYR A 241 -4.62 -4.00 -5.83
N CYS A 242 -5.80 -3.78 -5.24
CA CYS A 242 -6.76 -4.85 -4.98
C CYS A 242 -7.29 -5.46 -6.27
N ALA A 243 -7.55 -4.64 -7.29
CA ALA A 243 -8.00 -5.12 -8.60
C ALA A 243 -6.97 -6.09 -9.23
N GLU A 244 -5.71 -5.65 -9.34
CA GLU A 244 -4.63 -6.47 -9.92
C GLU A 244 -4.36 -7.73 -9.11
N TRP A 245 -4.37 -7.61 -7.77
CA TRP A 245 -4.16 -8.74 -6.89
C TRP A 245 -5.28 -9.78 -7.00
N LEU A 246 -6.55 -9.36 -7.07
CA LEU A 246 -7.67 -10.27 -7.28
C LEU A 246 -7.57 -10.96 -8.63
N ALA A 247 -7.28 -10.20 -9.70
CA ALA A 247 -7.13 -10.75 -11.05
C ALA A 247 -6.00 -11.78 -11.14
N THR A 248 -4.89 -11.54 -10.45
CA THR A 248 -3.73 -12.45 -10.46
C THR A 248 -3.92 -13.64 -9.53
N THR A 249 -4.52 -13.42 -8.36
CA THR A 249 -4.61 -14.43 -7.30
C THR A 249 -5.82 -15.34 -7.50
N PHE A 250 -6.97 -14.78 -7.85
CA PHE A 250 -8.24 -15.48 -8.02
C PHE A 250 -8.81 -15.28 -9.43
N PRO A 251 -8.10 -15.69 -10.50
CA PRO A 251 -8.44 -15.34 -11.89
C PRO A 251 -9.79 -15.88 -12.38
N GLY A 252 -10.34 -16.90 -11.70
CA GLY A 252 -11.66 -17.48 -12.02
C GLY A 252 -12.82 -16.88 -11.23
N ALA A 253 -12.56 -15.98 -10.27
CA ALA A 253 -13.60 -15.39 -9.44
C ALA A 253 -14.25 -14.20 -10.14
N GLU A 254 -15.58 -14.12 -10.08
CA GLU A 254 -16.31 -12.91 -10.47
C GLU A 254 -16.07 -11.81 -9.44
N VAL A 255 -15.58 -10.64 -9.88
CA VAL A 255 -15.36 -9.48 -9.00
C VAL A 255 -16.51 -8.50 -9.18
N THR A 256 -17.17 -8.16 -8.08
CA THR A 256 -18.32 -7.25 -8.05
C THR A 256 -18.15 -6.21 -6.95
N TYR A 257 -18.86 -5.09 -7.06
CA TYR A 257 -18.87 -4.04 -6.05
C TYR A 257 -20.18 -3.26 -6.04
N SER A 258 -20.45 -2.51 -4.96
CA SER A 258 -21.68 -1.73 -4.79
C SER A 258 -21.55 -0.29 -5.29
N PHE A 259 -20.43 0.36 -4.95
CA PHE A 259 -20.16 1.77 -5.27
C PHE A 259 -18.86 1.91 -6.07
N GLY A 260 -18.82 2.88 -6.98
CA GLY A 260 -17.59 3.20 -7.72
C GLY A 260 -16.52 3.75 -6.78
N TYR A 261 -15.25 3.51 -7.10
CA TYR A 261 -14.12 4.14 -6.40
C TYR A 261 -13.22 4.86 -7.40
N GLY A 262 -13.10 4.34 -8.62
CA GLY A 262 -12.53 5.04 -9.76
C GLY A 262 -11.04 5.39 -9.64
N PRO A 263 -10.47 5.96 -10.72
CA PRO A 263 -9.04 6.24 -10.80
C PRO A 263 -8.62 7.60 -10.22
N SER A 264 -9.50 8.59 -10.12
CA SER A 264 -9.15 9.95 -9.67
C SER A 264 -9.51 10.19 -8.20
N ALA A 265 -8.86 11.17 -7.57
CA ALA A 265 -9.19 11.59 -6.19
C ALA A 265 -10.67 11.96 -6.02
N ALA A 266 -11.25 12.64 -7.02
CA ALA A 266 -12.66 13.00 -7.00
C ALA A 266 -13.59 11.76 -7.05
N ASP A 267 -13.24 10.74 -7.84
CA ASP A 267 -14.02 9.50 -7.88
C ASP A 267 -13.97 8.77 -6.54
N ARG A 268 -12.78 8.73 -5.92
CA ARG A 268 -12.57 8.05 -4.63
C ARG A 268 -13.34 8.73 -3.50
N GLU A 269 -13.33 10.06 -3.47
CA GLU A 269 -14.11 10.86 -2.53
C GLU A 269 -15.61 10.62 -2.70
N ALA A 270 -16.10 10.66 -3.95
CA ALA A 270 -17.51 10.41 -4.26
C ALA A 270 -17.94 9.00 -3.82
N GLY A 271 -17.13 7.98 -4.13
CA GLY A 271 -17.40 6.59 -3.73
C GLY A 271 -17.49 6.42 -2.22
N ILE A 272 -16.54 6.97 -1.47
CA ILE A 272 -16.58 6.95 0.01
C ILE A 272 -17.84 7.66 0.52
N GLY A 273 -18.18 8.83 -0.04
CA GLY A 273 -19.39 9.57 0.33
C GLY A 273 -20.68 8.79 0.10
N GLU A 274 -20.81 8.10 -1.06
CA GLU A 274 -21.95 7.24 -1.35
C GLU A 274 -22.06 6.07 -0.36
N LEU A 275 -20.94 5.43 -0.02
CA LEU A 275 -20.92 4.34 0.95
C LEU A 275 -21.32 4.82 2.35
N VAL A 276 -20.81 5.98 2.80
CA VAL A 276 -21.17 6.55 4.09
C VAL A 276 -22.67 6.82 4.16
N ALA A 277 -23.23 7.48 3.14
CA ALA A 277 -24.67 7.75 3.09
C ALA A 277 -25.51 6.47 3.13
N PHE A 278 -25.08 5.42 2.42
CA PHE A 278 -25.75 4.12 2.45
C PHE A 278 -25.75 3.45 3.83
N ILE A 279 -24.63 3.54 4.56
CA ILE A 279 -24.50 2.97 5.91
C ILE A 279 -25.39 3.75 6.90
N GLU A 280 -25.42 5.07 6.81
CA GLU A 280 -26.26 5.93 7.66
C GLU A 280 -27.75 5.64 7.43
N ASP A 281 -28.20 5.60 6.17
CA ASP A 281 -29.60 5.28 5.83
C ASP A 281 -30.03 3.88 6.33
N ALA A 282 -29.13 2.90 6.24
CA ALA A 282 -29.40 1.54 6.74
C ALA A 282 -29.52 1.48 8.26
N GLY A 283 -28.74 2.29 9.00
CA GLY A 283 -28.81 2.38 10.46
C GLY A 283 -30.13 2.99 10.95
N ASP A 284 -30.58 4.07 10.30
CA ASP A 284 -31.85 4.74 10.62
C ASP A 284 -33.08 3.82 10.38
N GLU A 285 -32.99 2.95 9.36
CA GLU A 285 -34.01 1.94 9.07
C GLU A 285 -34.07 0.78 10.09
N GLU A 286 -32.98 0.48 10.80
CA GLU A 286 -32.95 -0.52 11.86
C GLU A 286 -33.44 0.07 13.18
N GLU A 287 -33.03 1.30 13.54
CA GLU A 287 -33.51 1.99 14.75
C GLU A 287 -35.01 2.33 14.69
N SER A 288 -35.55 2.61 13.50
CA SER A 288 -36.99 2.87 13.32
C SER A 288 -37.88 1.61 13.36
N LYS A 289 -37.28 0.41 13.38
CA LYS A 289 -37.98 -0.88 13.51
C LYS A 289 -37.94 -1.46 14.94
N GLU A 290 -37.20 -0.85 15.87
CA GLU A 290 -37.19 -1.17 17.31
C GLU A 290 -38.17 -0.32 18.13
#